data_AF-E7ER83-F1
#
_entry.id   AF-E7ER83-F1
#
_cell.length_a   1.000
_cell.length_b   1.000
_cell.length_c   1.000
_cell.angle_alpha   90.00
_cell.angle_beta   90.00
_cell.angle_gamma   90.00
#
_symmetry.space_group_name_H-M   'P 1'
#
loop_
_entity.id
_entity.type
_entity.pdbx_description
1 polymer ?
#
loop_
_entity_poly.entity_id
_entity_poly.type
_entity_poly.pdbx_seq_one_letter_code
_entity_poly.pdbx_strand_id
1 'polypeptide(L)'
;MFEIKKICCIGAGYVGGPTCSVIAHMCPEIRVTVVDVNESRINAWNSPTLPIYEPGLKEVVESCRGKNLFFSTNIDDAIKEADLVFISVNTPTKTYGMGKGRAADLKYIEACARRIVQNSNGYKIVTEKS
;
A
#
# COMPACT_ATOMS: atom_id res chain seq x y z
N MET A 1 -16.18 0.24 20.28
CA MET A 1 -16.33 0.27 18.80
C MET A 1 -14.94 0.10 18.22
N PHE A 2 -14.76 -0.74 17.20
CA PHE A 2 -13.46 -0.89 16.54
C PHE A 2 -13.12 0.42 15.82
N GLU A 3 -11.97 1.01 16.11
CA GLU A 3 -11.54 2.29 15.55
C GLU A 3 -10.23 2.08 14.78
N ILE A 4 -10.14 2.63 13.57
CA ILE A 4 -8.97 2.52 12.72
C ILE A 4 -8.02 3.67 13.05
N LYS A 5 -6.82 3.35 13.54
CA LYS A 5 -5.74 4.31 13.80
C LYS A 5 -4.51 4.07 12.95
N LYS A 6 -4.33 2.83 12.46
CA LYS A 6 -3.17 2.43 11.66
C LYS A 6 -3.60 1.77 10.35
N ILE A 7 -3.11 2.28 9.24
CA ILE A 7 -3.35 1.74 7.90
C ILE A 7 -2.02 1.25 7.33
N CYS A 8 -2.03 0.03 6.80
CA CYS A 8 -0.97 -0.48 5.93
C CYS A 8 -1.51 -0.57 4.50
N CYS A 9 -0.73 -0.14 3.51
CA CYS A 9 -1.04 -0.35 2.10
C CYS A 9 0.09 -1.12 1.42
N ILE A 10 -0.20 -2.33 0.95
CA ILE A 10 0.75 -3.16 0.23
C ILE A 10 0.68 -2.79 -1.26
N GLY A 11 1.75 -2.17 -1.75
CA GLY A 11 1.90 -1.65 -3.10
C GLY A 11 2.06 -0.13 -3.10
N ALA A 12 3.25 0.36 -3.48
CA ALA A 12 3.56 1.78 -3.55
C ALA A 12 3.48 2.32 -4.99
N GLY A 13 2.60 1.75 -5.82
CA GLY A 13 2.41 2.16 -7.21
C GLY A 13 1.52 3.41 -7.37
N TYR A 14 1.01 3.58 -8.58
CA TYR A 14 0.11 4.68 -8.96
C TYR A 14 -1.20 4.72 -8.17
N VAL A 15 -1.65 3.59 -7.62
CA VAL A 15 -2.91 3.55 -6.85
C VAL A 15 -2.63 3.69 -5.36
N GLY A 16 -1.83 2.79 -4.79
CA GLY A 16 -1.56 2.77 -3.35
C GLY A 16 -0.89 4.04 -2.82
N GLY A 17 0.11 4.57 -3.52
CA GLY A 17 0.83 5.79 -3.10
C GLY A 17 -0.06 7.02 -2.98
N PRO A 18 -0.71 7.48 -4.08
CA PRO A 18 -1.63 8.60 -4.04
C PRO A 18 -2.82 8.41 -3.10
N THR A 19 -3.46 7.24 -3.11
CA THR A 19 -4.59 6.95 -2.20
C THR A 19 -4.20 7.15 -0.74
N CYS A 20 -3.06 6.58 -0.33
CA CYS A 20 -2.59 6.67 1.05
C CYS A 20 -2.09 8.06 1.42
N SER A 21 -1.55 8.80 0.46
CA SER A 21 -1.09 10.17 0.67
C SER A 21 -2.28 11.12 0.93
N VAL A 22 -3.38 10.95 0.19
CA VAL A 22 -4.62 11.68 0.43
C VAL A 22 -5.25 11.28 1.76
N ILE A 23 -5.30 9.99 2.10
CA ILE A 23 -5.81 9.55 3.41
C ILE A 23 -5.00 10.18 4.55
N ALA A 24 -3.67 10.16 4.48
CA ALA A 24 -2.82 10.76 5.51
C ALA A 24 -3.03 12.28 5.60
N HIS A 25 -3.23 12.96 4.48
CA HIS A 25 -3.48 14.40 4.46
C HIS A 25 -4.85 14.77 5.06
N MET A 26 -5.90 14.00 4.73
CA MET A 26 -7.27 14.27 5.16
C MET A 26 -7.59 13.76 6.56
N CYS A 27 -6.84 12.78 7.07
CA CYS A 27 -7.01 12.16 8.39
C CYS A 27 -5.70 12.23 9.21
N PRO A 28 -5.34 13.40 9.76
CA PRO A 28 -4.07 13.60 10.47
C PRO A 28 -3.85 12.67 11.67
N GLU A 29 -4.93 12.16 12.27
CA GLU A 29 -4.94 11.24 13.41
C GLU A 29 -4.65 9.79 13.03
N ILE A 30 -4.67 9.45 11.74
CA ILE A 30 -4.42 8.10 11.23
C ILE A 30 -2.96 8.01 10.76
N ARG A 31 -2.24 7.00 11.25
CA ARG A 31 -0.92 6.62 10.76
C ARG A 31 -1.07 5.73 9.52
N VAL A 32 -0.55 6.17 8.39
CA VAL A 32 -0.58 5.45 7.11
C VAL A 32 0.83 5.02 6.71
N THR A 33 1.03 3.71 6.50
CA THR A 33 2.30 3.14 6.05
C THR A 33 2.10 2.46 4.71
N VAL A 34 2.72 2.98 3.65
CA VAL A 34 2.74 2.36 2.33
C VAL A 34 3.98 1.49 2.22
N VAL A 35 3.81 0.23 1.86
CA VAL A 35 4.90 -0.74 1.78
C VAL A 35 5.00 -1.37 0.40
N ASP A 36 6.23 -1.65 -0.04
CA ASP A 36 6.50 -2.30 -1.32
C ASP A 36 7.78 -3.13 -1.22
N VAL A 37 7.85 -4.22 -1.97
CA VAL A 37 9.06 -5.05 -2.07
C VAL A 37 10.16 -4.35 -2.89
N ASN A 38 9.78 -3.37 -3.71
CA ASN A 38 10.72 -2.60 -4.51
C ASN A 38 11.36 -1.48 -3.68
N GLU A 39 12.57 -1.74 -3.21
CA GLU A 39 13.37 -0.79 -2.43
C GLU A 39 13.64 0.52 -3.18
N SER A 40 13.95 0.46 -4.48
CA SER A 40 14.20 1.68 -5.27
C SER A 40 12.97 2.59 -5.33
N ARG A 41 11.76 2.01 -5.41
CA ARG A 41 10.49 2.74 -5.39
C ARG A 41 10.22 3.37 -4.03
N ILE A 42 10.46 2.63 -2.95
CA ILE A 42 10.32 3.16 -1.58
C ILE A 42 11.32 4.29 -1.34
N ASN A 43 12.57 4.14 -1.79
CA ASN A 43 13.58 5.19 -1.69
C ASN A 43 13.16 6.45 -2.46
N ALA A 44 12.58 6.30 -3.66
CA ALA A 44 12.02 7.42 -4.41
C ALA A 44 10.88 8.12 -3.64
N TRP A 45 9.95 7.36 -3.06
CA TRP A 45 8.87 7.91 -2.21
C TRP A 45 9.37 8.62 -0.96
N ASN A 46 10.57 8.29 -0.47
CA ASN A 46 11.23 8.97 0.64
C ASN A 46 12.17 10.11 0.20
N SER A 47 12.29 10.37 -1.10
CA SER A 47 13.18 11.40 -1.66
C SER A 47 12.40 12.68 -2.07
N PRO A 48 13.10 13.79 -2.41
CA PRO A 48 12.46 14.98 -2.99
C PRO A 48 11.81 14.77 -4.37
N THR A 49 12.10 13.64 -5.03
CA THR A 49 11.59 13.29 -6.36
C THR A 49 10.75 12.02 -6.27
N LEU A 50 9.43 12.17 -6.36
CA LEU A 50 8.50 11.05 -6.28
C LEU A 50 8.65 10.10 -7.49
N PRO A 51 8.35 8.79 -7.34
CA PRO A 51 8.46 7.82 -8.42
C PRO A 51 7.37 7.97 -9.50
N ILE A 52 6.38 8.83 -9.27
CA ILE A 52 5.28 9.13 -10.19
C ILE A 52 5.03 10.64 -10.19
N TYR A 53 4.52 11.16 -11.30
CA TYR A 53 4.07 12.53 -11.40
C TYR A 53 2.55 12.58 -11.47
N GLU A 54 1.94 13.30 -10.53
CA GLU A 54 0.53 13.65 -10.52
C GLU A 54 0.41 15.12 -10.05
N PRO A 55 -0.43 15.96 -10.69
CA PRO A 55 -0.61 17.34 -10.26
C PRO A 55 -1.03 17.44 -8.78
N GLY A 56 -0.26 18.17 -7.97
CA GLY A 56 -0.55 18.39 -6.54
C GLY A 56 -0.11 17.27 -5.60
N LEU A 57 0.32 16.11 -6.10
CA LEU A 57 0.68 14.97 -5.26
C LEU A 57 1.94 15.25 -4.42
N LYS A 58 2.92 15.95 -4.99
CA LYS A 58 4.18 16.23 -4.30
C LYS A 58 3.94 17.04 -3.02
N GLU A 59 3.12 18.08 -3.13
CA GLU A 59 2.74 18.96 -2.04
C GLU A 59 1.98 18.20 -0.95
N VAL A 60 1.05 17.33 -1.34
CA VAL A 60 0.31 16.45 -0.40
C VAL A 60 1.28 15.54 0.34
N VAL A 61 2.16 14.83 -0.37
CA VAL A 61 3.14 13.92 0.24
C VAL A 61 4.07 14.66 1.18
N GLU A 62 4.64 15.79 0.76
CA GLU A 62 5.53 16.59 1.60
C GLU A 62 4.85 17.13 2.87
N SER A 63 3.54 17.42 2.81
CA SER A 63 2.79 17.92 3.97
C SER A 63 2.66 16.89 5.11
N CYS A 64 2.65 15.59 4.79
CA CYS A 64 2.32 14.51 5.72
C CYS A 64 3.44 13.46 5.90
N ARG A 65 4.38 13.34 4.96
CA ARG A 65 5.50 12.38 5.02
C ARG A 65 6.36 12.64 6.25
N GLY A 66 6.62 11.57 7.01
CA GLY A 66 7.36 11.64 8.28
C GLY A 66 6.54 12.13 9.47
N LYS A 67 5.30 12.60 9.27
CA LYS A 67 4.36 12.96 10.34
C LYS A 67 3.38 11.82 10.61
N ASN A 68 2.54 11.53 9.63
CA ASN A 68 1.58 10.41 9.69
C ASN A 68 1.58 9.56 8.40
N LEU A 69 2.30 9.95 7.35
CA LEU A 69 2.57 9.13 6.16
C LEU A 69 3.98 8.57 6.18
N PHE A 70 4.13 7.27 5.94
CA PHE A 70 5.41 6.55 5.94
C PHE A 70 5.53 5.62 4.74
N PHE A 71 6.74 5.47 4.20
CA PHE A 71 7.06 4.52 3.14
C PHE A 71 8.16 3.58 3.61
N SER A 72 7.95 2.27 3.49
CA SER A 72 8.88 1.25 4.03
C SER A 72 8.92 -0.03 3.20
N THR A 73 10.01 -0.78 3.29
CA THR A 73 10.11 -2.15 2.76
C THR A 73 9.73 -3.20 3.82
N ASN A 74 9.56 -2.79 5.08
CA ASN A 74 9.18 -3.69 6.18
C ASN A 74 7.67 -3.97 6.19
N ILE A 75 7.27 -4.88 5.30
CA ILE A 75 5.87 -5.26 5.08
C ILE A 75 5.27 -5.99 6.29
N ASP A 76 6.06 -6.88 6.91
CA ASP A 76 5.57 -7.77 7.97
C ASP A 76 5.18 -6.98 9.23
N ASP A 77 6.03 -6.07 9.68
CA ASP A 77 5.72 -5.22 10.83
C ASP A 77 4.56 -4.25 10.53
N ALA A 78 4.49 -3.71 9.31
CA ALA A 78 3.39 -2.85 8.90
C ALA A 78 2.04 -3.58 8.92
N ILE A 79 1.99 -4.84 8.46
CA ILE A 79 0.80 -5.70 8.56
C ILE A 79 0.45 -5.95 10.03
N LYS A 80 1.44 -6.35 10.82
CA LYS A 80 1.26 -6.69 12.24
C LYS A 80 0.67 -5.54 13.04
N GLU A 81 1.07 -4.31 12.75
CA GLU A 81 0.58 -3.12 13.45
C GLU A 81 -0.75 -2.56 12.93
N ALA A 82 -1.13 -2.81 11.67
CA ALA A 82 -2.28 -2.13 11.06
C ALA A 82 -3.64 -2.60 11.58
N ASP A 83 -4.61 -1.70 11.64
CA ASP A 83 -6.03 -2.04 11.87
C ASP A 83 -6.72 -2.37 10.53
N LEU A 84 -6.31 -1.67 9.46
CA LEU A 84 -6.78 -1.84 8.10
C LEU A 84 -5.61 -2.04 7.13
N VAL A 85 -5.72 -3.03 6.26
CA VAL A 85 -4.72 -3.34 5.22
C VAL A 85 -5.33 -3.19 3.83
N PHE A 86 -4.80 -2.25 3.05
CA PHE A 86 -5.07 -2.17 1.61
C PHE A 86 -4.14 -3.12 0.84
N ILE A 87 -4.69 -3.81 -0.16
CA ILE A 87 -3.93 -4.57 -1.14
C ILE A 87 -4.03 -3.83 -2.48
N SER A 88 -2.93 -3.22 -2.92
CA SER A 88 -2.83 -2.41 -4.14
C SER A 88 -1.66 -2.85 -5.01
N VAL A 89 -1.74 -4.11 -5.44
CA VAL A 89 -0.71 -4.78 -6.25
C VAL A 89 -1.23 -5.08 -7.65
N ASN A 90 -0.29 -5.24 -8.59
CA ASN A 90 -0.62 -5.55 -9.97
C ASN A 90 -1.38 -6.88 -10.09
N THR A 91 -2.30 -6.95 -11.04
CA THR A 91 -3.01 -8.17 -11.46
C THR A 91 -2.80 -8.38 -12.96
N PRO A 92 -1.55 -8.61 -13.40
CA PRO A 92 -1.21 -8.60 -14.82
C PRO A 92 -1.99 -9.67 -15.59
N THR A 93 -2.25 -9.44 -16.87
CA THR A 93 -2.94 -10.43 -17.70
C THR A 93 -2.12 -11.72 -17.81
N LYS A 94 -2.78 -12.87 -17.63
CA LYS A 94 -2.15 -14.19 -17.73
C LYS A 94 -1.52 -14.39 -19.11
N THR A 95 -0.29 -14.88 -19.13
CA THR A 95 0.45 -15.20 -20.38
C THR A 95 0.40 -16.69 -20.75
N TYR A 96 -0.21 -17.53 -19.91
CA TYR A 96 -0.32 -18.97 -20.10
C TYR A 96 -1.61 -19.55 -19.47
N GLY A 97 -1.92 -20.80 -19.83
CA GLY A 97 -3.05 -21.56 -19.28
C GLY A 97 -4.44 -21.00 -19.66
N MET A 98 -5.47 -21.43 -18.92
CA MET A 98 -6.83 -20.93 -19.13
C MET A 98 -6.91 -19.42 -18.90
N GLY A 99 -7.55 -18.72 -19.84
CA GLY A 99 -7.69 -17.27 -19.82
C GLY A 99 -6.45 -16.50 -20.30
N LYS A 100 -5.49 -17.15 -20.96
CA LYS A 100 -4.32 -16.47 -21.57
C LYS A 100 -4.75 -15.27 -22.41
N GLY A 101 -4.11 -14.13 -22.15
CA GLY A 101 -4.36 -12.86 -22.84
C GLY A 101 -5.65 -12.14 -22.45
N ARG A 102 -6.41 -12.66 -21.47
CA ARG A 102 -7.70 -12.08 -21.06
C ARG A 102 -7.90 -12.00 -19.55
N ALA A 103 -7.61 -13.08 -18.83
CA ALA A 103 -7.83 -13.17 -17.39
C ALA A 103 -6.68 -12.53 -16.61
N ALA A 104 -6.99 -11.94 -15.46
CA ALA A 104 -6.00 -11.43 -14.51
C ALA A 104 -5.26 -12.58 -13.81
N ASP A 105 -3.96 -12.41 -13.60
CA ASP A 105 -3.12 -13.25 -12.75
C ASP A 105 -3.16 -12.71 -11.32
N LEU A 106 -3.89 -13.40 -10.44
CA LEU A 106 -4.11 -12.99 -9.06
C LEU A 106 -2.99 -13.40 -8.09
N LYS A 107 -1.87 -13.96 -8.58
CA LYS A 107 -0.79 -14.46 -7.72
C LYS A 107 -0.29 -13.45 -6.68
N TYR A 108 -0.29 -12.16 -7.02
CA TYR A 108 0.17 -11.12 -6.10
C TYR A 108 -0.87 -10.81 -5.02
N ILE A 109 -2.16 -10.83 -5.37
CA ILE A 109 -3.26 -10.73 -4.38
C ILE A 109 -3.18 -11.91 -3.41
N GLU A 110 -3.03 -13.14 -3.94
CA GLU A 110 -2.91 -14.34 -3.12
C GLU A 110 -1.68 -14.30 -2.21
N ALA A 111 -0.52 -13.85 -2.72
CA ALA A 111 0.69 -13.69 -1.93
C ALA A 111 0.50 -12.67 -0.79
N CYS A 112 -0.16 -11.54 -1.07
CA CYS A 112 -0.50 -10.55 -0.05
C CYS A 112 -1.44 -11.13 1.00
N ALA A 113 -2.52 -11.80 0.58
CA ALA A 113 -3.48 -12.43 1.50
C ALA A 113 -2.81 -13.45 2.44
N ARG A 114 -1.93 -14.31 1.91
CA ARG A 114 -1.16 -15.26 2.72
C ARG A 114 -0.22 -14.56 3.69
N ARG A 115 0.48 -13.51 3.25
CA ARG A 115 1.38 -12.73 4.10
C ARG A 115 0.64 -11.97 5.19
N ILE A 116 -0.57 -11.48 4.92
CA ILE A 116 -1.45 -10.88 5.92
C ILE A 116 -1.80 -11.89 7.00
N VAL A 117 -2.24 -13.10 6.62
CA VAL A 117 -2.56 -14.18 7.58
C VAL A 117 -1.34 -14.54 8.43
N GLN A 118 -0.15 -14.64 7.84
CA GLN A 118 1.09 -15.01 8.55
C GLN A 118 1.54 -13.99 9.59
N ASN A 119 1.29 -12.69 9.35
CA ASN A 119 1.81 -11.61 10.19
C ASN A 119 0.75 -10.89 11.02
N SER A 120 -0.53 -11.26 10.86
CA SER A 120 -1.60 -10.72 11.69
C SER A 120 -1.60 -11.35 13.07
N ASN A 121 -1.78 -10.53 14.10
CA ASN A 121 -1.84 -10.92 15.51
C ASN A 121 -3.21 -10.62 16.14
N GLY A 122 -4.24 -10.37 15.32
CA GLY A 122 -5.56 -9.96 15.79
C GLY A 122 -6.51 -9.66 14.63
N TYR A 123 -7.63 -9.02 14.95
CA TYR A 123 -8.62 -8.59 13.96
C TYR A 123 -8.02 -7.55 13.00
N LYS A 124 -8.30 -7.71 11.71
CA LYS A 124 -7.86 -6.80 10.64
C LYS A 124 -9.02 -6.61 9.66
N ILE A 125 -9.17 -5.40 9.13
CA ILE A 125 -9.99 -5.14 7.95
C ILE A 125 -9.07 -5.22 6.73
N VAL A 126 -9.43 -6.03 5.72
CA VAL A 126 -8.66 -6.13 4.48
C VAL A 126 -9.49 -5.55 3.34
N THR A 127 -8.91 -4.58 2.65
CA THR A 127 -9.55 -3.89 1.51
C THR A 127 -8.75 -4.15 0.24
N GLU A 128 -9.40 -4.76 -0.75
CA GLU A 128 -8.86 -4.88 -2.09
C GLU A 128 -8.99 -3.52 -2.81
N LYS A 129 -7.91 -3.07 -3.44
CA LYS A 129 -7.80 -1.78 -4.13
C LYS A 129 -6.78 -1.87 -5.26
N SER A 130 -7.16 -2.39 -6.42
CA SER A 130 -6.30 -2.45 -7.61
C SER A 130 -6.24 -1.17 -8.41
#